data_AF-A0A7Z8E191-F1
#
_entry.id   AF-A0A7Z8E191-F1
#
_cell.length_a   1.000
_cell.length_b   1.000
_cell.length_c   1.000
_cell.angle_alpha   90.00
_cell.angle_beta   90.00
_cell.angle_gamma   90.00
#
_symmetry.space_group_name_H-M   'P 1'
#
loop_
_entity.id
_entity.type
_entity.pdbx_description
1 polymer ?
#
loop_
_entity_poly.entity_id
_entity_poly.type
_entity_poly.pdbx_seq_one_letter_code
_entity_poly.pdbx_strand_id
1 'polypeptide(L)'
;AAINEGYVGTLPMNEALKNRFIVIEVDYIDGDILKTVIKEQSKLQDEQLIQHIVKFNEDLRTMTKQGQISEEAASIRALIDLSDLATVMPIERAVQRTIIDKLEDEREQQAILNAIELNF
;
A
#
# COMPACT_ATOMS: atom_id res chain seq x y z
N ALA A 1 -21.29 3.07 -7.38
CA ALA A 1 -21.04 2.40 -6.08
C ALA A 1 -19.63 1.86 -6.12
N ALA A 2 -18.94 1.79 -4.99
CA ALA A 2 -17.66 1.11 -4.86
C ALA A 2 -17.81 0.01 -3.81
N ILE A 3 -17.20 -1.15 -4.04
CA ILE A 3 -17.25 -2.30 -3.14
C ILE A 3 -15.87 -2.97 -3.13
N ASN A 4 -15.39 -3.35 -1.95
CA ASN A 4 -14.19 -4.16 -1.79
C ASN A 4 -14.65 -5.62 -1.66
N GLU A 5 -14.79 -6.31 -2.79
CA GLU A 5 -15.21 -7.70 -2.83
C GLU A 5 -14.12 -8.58 -2.18
N GLY A 6 -14.50 -9.44 -1.22
CA GLY A 6 -13.55 -10.30 -0.49
C GLY A 6 -13.04 -9.72 0.84
N TYR A 7 -13.42 -8.48 1.20
CA TYR A 7 -13.11 -7.93 2.52
C TYR A 7 -13.89 -8.67 3.63
N VAL A 8 -13.27 -8.86 4.80
CA VAL A 8 -13.87 -9.61 5.90
C VAL A 8 -15.23 -9.03 6.28
N GLY A 9 -16.25 -9.88 6.33
CA GLY A 9 -17.63 -9.48 6.64
C GLY A 9 -18.44 -8.96 5.44
N THR A 10 -17.86 -8.91 4.24
CA THR A 10 -18.62 -8.63 3.01
C THR A 10 -19.21 -9.92 2.43
N LEU A 11 -20.49 -9.86 2.05
CA LEU A 11 -21.13 -10.92 1.27
C LEU A 11 -20.90 -10.65 -0.23
N PRO A 12 -20.69 -11.69 -1.05
CA PRO A 12 -20.65 -11.53 -2.49
C PRO A 12 -21.91 -10.82 -3.00
N MET A 13 -21.73 -9.91 -3.95
CA MET A 13 -22.87 -9.20 -4.54
C MET A 13 -23.79 -10.20 -5.27
N ASN A 14 -25.09 -10.05 -5.08
CA ASN A 14 -26.09 -10.83 -5.81
C ASN A 14 -25.98 -10.56 -7.32
N GLU A 15 -25.98 -11.61 -8.13
CA GLU A 15 -25.96 -11.59 -9.59
C GLU A 15 -27.07 -10.71 -10.21
N ALA A 16 -28.27 -10.70 -9.62
CA ALA A 16 -29.37 -9.84 -10.08
C ALA A 16 -29.08 -8.34 -9.89
N LEU A 17 -28.25 -8.01 -8.90
CA LEU A 17 -27.77 -6.65 -8.65
C LEU A 17 -26.59 -6.35 -9.58
N LYS A 18 -25.61 -7.26 -9.73
CA LYS A 18 -24.47 -7.12 -10.65
C LYS A 18 -24.94 -6.81 -12.08
N ASN A 19 -25.97 -7.50 -12.57
CA ASN A 19 -26.54 -7.29 -13.92
C ASN A 19 -27.19 -5.90 -14.16
N ARG A 20 -27.32 -5.05 -13.13
CA ARG A 20 -27.79 -3.67 -13.26
C ARG A 20 -26.66 -2.64 -13.26
N PHE A 21 -25.41 -3.08 -13.12
CA PHE A 21 -24.22 -2.24 -13.13
C PHE A 21 -23.25 -2.71 -14.20
N ILE A 22 -22.51 -1.76 -14.77
CA ILE A 22 -21.28 -2.07 -15.50
C ILE A 22 -20.19 -2.27 -14.45
N VAL A 23 -19.59 -3.46 -14.41
CA VAL A 23 -18.52 -3.79 -13.47
C VAL A 23 -17.18 -3.48 -14.13
N ILE A 24 -16.34 -2.73 -13.43
CA ILE A 24 -14.95 -2.46 -13.81
C ILE A 24 -14.08 -2.95 -12.66
N GLU A 25 -13.23 -3.93 -12.95
CA GLU A 25 -12.21 -4.39 -12.00
C GLU A 25 -11.05 -3.39 -12.00
N VAL A 26 -10.65 -2.95 -10.81
CA VAL A 26 -9.55 -2.00 -10.63
C VAL A 26 -8.41 -2.74 -9.97
N ASP A 27 -7.34 -2.95 -10.73
CA ASP A 27 -6.12 -3.59 -10.23
C ASP A 27 -5.31 -2.64 -9.32
N TYR A 28 -4.50 -3.25 -8.46
CA TYR A 28 -3.51 -2.52 -7.67
C TYR A 28 -2.45 -1.89 -8.57
N ILE A 29 -2.14 -0.62 -8.32
CA ILE A 29 -1.07 0.11 -9.00
C ILE A 29 0.29 -0.40 -8.54
N ASP A 30 1.21 -0.67 -9.47
CA ASP A 30 2.59 -1.08 -9.19
C ASP A 30 3.61 -0.54 -10.20
N GLY A 31 4.89 -0.87 -9.98
CA GLY A 31 6.00 -0.56 -10.88
C GLY A 31 6.06 0.90 -11.33
N ASP A 32 6.14 1.09 -12.66
CA ASP A 32 6.25 2.42 -13.29
C ASP A 32 5.02 3.30 -13.08
N ILE A 33 3.83 2.69 -12.95
CA ILE A 33 2.61 3.45 -12.68
C ILE A 33 2.67 4.01 -11.25
N LEU A 34 3.07 3.20 -10.27
CA LEU A 34 3.24 3.67 -8.90
C LEU A 34 4.32 4.76 -8.81
N LYS A 35 5.44 4.58 -9.52
CA LYS A 35 6.48 5.59 -9.64
C LYS A 35 5.91 6.93 -10.13
N THR A 36 5.12 6.91 -11.20
CA THR A 36 4.45 8.10 -11.74
C THR A 36 3.54 8.75 -10.70
N VAL A 37 2.71 7.94 -10.02
CA VAL A 37 1.81 8.42 -8.97
C VAL A 37 2.58 9.09 -7.84
N ILE A 38 3.67 8.51 -7.35
CA ILE A 38 4.50 9.11 -6.29
C ILE A 38 5.04 10.46 -6.75
N LYS A 39 5.57 10.56 -7.97
CA LYS A 39 6.13 11.82 -8.51
C LYS A 39 5.09 12.92 -8.68
N GLU A 40 3.87 12.56 -9.08
CA GLU A 40 2.80 13.52 -9.34
C GLU A 40 2.01 13.92 -8.10
N GLN A 41 1.89 13.02 -7.13
CA GLN A 41 0.98 13.16 -5.99
C GLN A 41 1.70 13.38 -4.65
N SER A 42 3.03 13.36 -4.63
CA SER A 42 3.84 13.68 -3.46
C SER A 42 4.88 14.75 -3.76
N LYS A 43 5.54 15.25 -2.71
CA LYS A 43 6.66 16.19 -2.80
C LYS A 43 7.98 15.50 -3.12
N LEU A 44 8.04 14.17 -3.09
CA LEU A 44 9.27 13.42 -3.31
C LEU A 44 9.68 13.44 -4.78
N GLN A 45 10.91 13.87 -5.05
CA GLN A 45 11.49 13.93 -6.40
C GLN A 45 12.81 13.15 -6.53
N ASP A 46 13.28 12.54 -5.43
CA ASP A 46 14.47 11.69 -5.44
C ASP A 46 14.14 10.35 -6.13
N GLU A 47 14.64 10.19 -7.36
CA GLU A 47 14.39 9.02 -8.19
C GLU A 47 14.87 7.70 -7.55
N GLN A 48 15.97 7.72 -6.79
CA GLN A 48 16.48 6.50 -6.14
C GLN A 48 15.57 6.11 -4.98
N LEU A 49 15.19 7.08 -4.15
CA LEU A 49 14.30 6.79 -3.03
C LEU A 49 12.91 6.35 -3.50
N ILE A 50 12.38 6.95 -4.57
CA ILE A 50 11.13 6.52 -5.19
C ILE A 50 11.24 5.06 -5.67
N GLN A 51 12.36 4.69 -6.30
CA GLN A 51 12.58 3.31 -6.72
C GLN A 51 12.57 2.33 -5.54
N HIS A 52 13.18 2.71 -4.42
CA HIS A 52 13.17 1.89 -3.19
C HIS A 52 11.75 1.78 -2.60
N ILE A 53 10.96 2.86 -2.59
CA ILE A 53 9.57 2.83 -2.14
C ILE A 53 8.71 1.93 -3.04
N VAL A 54 8.91 1.96 -4.36
CA VAL A 54 8.22 1.06 -5.30
C VAL A 54 8.59 -0.39 -5.01
N LYS A 55 9.86 -0.69 -4.77
CA LYS A 55 10.32 -2.03 -4.42
C LYS A 55 9.74 -2.51 -3.08
N PHE A 56 9.76 -1.64 -2.06
CA PHE A 56 9.15 -1.89 -0.78
C PHE A 56 7.66 -2.22 -0.89
N ASN A 57 6.91 -1.53 -1.77
CA ASN A 57 5.50 -1.86 -2.03
C ASN A 57 5.32 -3.26 -2.66
N GLU A 58 6.25 -3.74 -3.49
CA GLU A 58 6.17 -5.12 -4.01
C GLU A 58 6.24 -6.15 -2.87
N ASP A 59 7.09 -5.90 -1.87
CA ASP A 59 7.20 -6.75 -0.69
C ASP A 59 5.92 -6.68 0.16
N LEU A 60 5.40 -5.47 0.43
CA LEU A 60 4.14 -5.28 1.16
C LEU A 60 2.96 -6.01 0.49
N ARG A 61 2.84 -5.89 -0.84
CA ARG A 61 1.81 -6.60 -1.61
C ARG A 61 1.97 -8.11 -1.55
N THR A 62 3.21 -8.59 -1.59
CA THR A 62 3.49 -10.03 -1.48
C THR A 62 3.11 -10.55 -0.10
N MET A 63 3.48 -9.84 0.96
CA MET A 63 3.09 -10.17 2.34
C MET A 63 1.57 -10.15 2.52
N THR A 64 0.88 -9.17 1.91
CA THR A 64 -0.58 -9.09 1.93
C THR A 64 -1.23 -10.30 1.26
N LYS A 65 -0.75 -10.69 0.06
CA LYS A 65 -1.24 -11.89 -0.66
C LYS A 65 -1.01 -13.19 0.12
N GLN A 66 0.03 -13.23 0.95
CA GLN A 66 0.35 -14.35 1.82
C GLN A 66 -0.40 -14.33 3.15
N GLY A 67 -1.19 -13.28 3.42
CA GLY A 67 -1.90 -13.09 4.68
C GLY A 67 -0.97 -12.79 5.87
N GLN A 68 0.25 -12.30 5.61
CA GLN A 68 1.20 -11.93 6.65
C GLN A 68 0.93 -10.54 7.23
N ILE A 69 0.39 -9.64 6.40
CA ILE A 69 -0.06 -8.31 6.80
C ILE A 69 -1.43 -8.02 6.22
N SER A 70 -2.16 -7.10 6.86
CA SER A 70 -3.45 -6.61 6.40
C SER A 70 -3.35 -5.81 5.08
N GLU A 71 -4.42 -5.81 4.28
CA GLU A 71 -4.47 -5.04 3.02
C GLU A 71 -4.27 -3.53 3.23
N GLU A 72 -4.64 -3.02 4.41
CA GLU A 72 -4.48 -1.60 4.76
C GLU A 72 -3.01 -1.17 4.85
N ALA A 73 -2.13 -2.10 5.26
CA ALA A 73 -0.69 -1.87 5.38
C ALA A 73 -0.03 -1.56 4.02
N ALA A 74 -0.57 -2.10 2.92
CA ALA A 74 -0.06 -1.91 1.55
C ALA A 74 -0.82 -0.83 0.76
N SER A 75 -1.50 0.10 1.43
CA SER A 75 -2.31 1.11 0.75
C SER A 75 -1.47 2.15 0.00
N ILE A 76 -1.88 2.51 -1.22
CA ILE A 76 -1.24 3.56 -2.03
C ILE A 76 -1.23 4.91 -1.30
N ARG A 77 -2.29 5.21 -0.52
CA ARG A 77 -2.35 6.44 0.29
C ARG A 77 -1.22 6.48 1.31
N ALA A 78 -0.98 5.39 2.04
CA ALA A 78 0.12 5.34 3.00
C ALA A 78 1.49 5.51 2.33
N LEU A 79 1.66 5.04 1.09
CA LEU A 79 2.89 5.24 0.32
C LEU A 79 3.08 6.69 -0.15
N ILE A 80 2.00 7.39 -0.51
CA ILE A 80 2.05 8.83 -0.82
C ILE A 80 2.40 9.63 0.45
N ASP A 81 1.75 9.33 1.57
CA ASP A 81 2.04 9.96 2.86
C ASP A 81 3.50 9.68 3.29
N LEU A 82 3.98 8.45 3.10
CA LEU A 82 5.37 8.04 3.32
C LEU A 82 6.32 8.88 2.47
N SER A 83 6.02 9.00 1.18
CA SER A 83 6.85 9.76 0.23
C SER A 83 6.95 11.23 0.63
N ASP A 84 5.84 11.84 1.06
CA ASP A 84 5.83 13.21 1.59
C ASP A 84 6.69 13.35 2.84
N LEU A 85 6.54 12.46 3.82
CA LEU A 85 7.30 12.53 5.07
C LEU A 85 8.79 12.25 4.87
N ALA A 86 9.15 11.36 3.94
CA ALA A 86 10.54 11.05 3.63
C ALA A 86 11.35 12.27 3.13
N THR A 87 10.67 13.32 2.65
CA THR A 87 11.34 14.59 2.28
C THR A 87 11.81 15.41 3.48
N VAL A 88 11.29 15.15 4.67
CA VAL A 88 11.52 15.96 5.88
C VAL A 88 12.00 15.16 7.10
N MET A 89 12.04 13.83 7.02
CA MET A 89 12.55 12.96 8.08
C MET A 89 13.12 11.65 7.52
N PRO A 90 13.95 10.93 8.30
CA PRO A 90 14.46 9.62 7.90
C PRO A 90 13.36 8.63 7.54
N ILE A 91 13.65 7.75 6.57
CA ILE A 91 12.66 6.86 5.96
C ILE A 91 12.03 5.92 6.98
N GLU A 92 12.82 5.40 7.93
CA GLU A 92 12.36 4.49 8.98
C GLU A 92 11.31 5.19 9.87
N ARG A 93 11.56 6.46 10.19
CA ARG A 93 10.61 7.26 10.97
C ARG A 93 9.35 7.61 10.18
N ALA A 94 9.49 7.82 8.87
CA ALA A 94 8.35 8.07 7.99
C ALA A 94 7.47 6.81 7.89
N VAL A 95 8.05 5.63 7.66
CA VAL A 95 7.32 4.34 7.61
C VAL A 95 6.64 4.03 8.94
N GLN A 96 7.32 4.30 10.06
CA GLN A 96 6.74 4.14 11.39
C GLN A 96 5.41 4.90 11.50
N ARG A 97 5.39 6.17 11.08
CA ARG A 97 4.23 7.06 11.21
C ARG A 97 3.09 6.77 10.24
N THR A 98 3.41 6.31 9.03
CA THR A 98 2.41 6.19 7.96
C THR A 98 1.85 4.79 7.82
N ILE A 99 2.59 3.78 8.27
CA ILE A 99 2.23 2.36 8.14
C ILE A 99 2.19 1.69 9.52
N ILE A 100 3.32 1.59 10.23
CA ILE A 100 3.45 0.73 11.43
C ILE A 100 2.53 1.19 12.57
N ASP A 101 2.48 2.49 12.87
CA ASP A 101 1.65 3.07 13.95
C ASP A 101 0.14 2.86 13.74
N LYS A 102 -0.28 2.45 12.54
CA LYS A 102 -1.68 2.14 12.21
C LYS A 102 -2.04 0.68 12.40
N LEU A 103 -1.06 -0.17 12.67
CA LEU A 103 -1.26 -1.61 12.83
C LEU A 103 -1.38 -1.97 14.31
N GLU A 104 -2.33 -2.84 14.63
CA GLU A 104 -2.53 -3.33 16.00
C GLU A 104 -1.75 -4.61 16.28
N ASP A 105 -1.42 -5.40 15.25
CA ASP A 105 -0.72 -6.69 15.40
C ASP A 105 0.81 -6.50 15.32
N GLU A 106 1.50 -6.82 16.43
CA GLU A 106 2.96 -6.78 16.54
C GLU A 106 3.67 -7.65 15.49
N ARG A 107 3.04 -8.74 15.03
CA ARG A 107 3.60 -9.59 13.97
C ARG A 107 3.61 -8.88 12.63
N GLU A 108 2.54 -8.14 12.30
CA GLU A 108 2.50 -7.33 11.08
C GLU A 108 3.53 -6.21 11.14
N GLN A 109 3.64 -5.54 12.29
CA GLN A 109 4.64 -4.51 12.53
C GLN A 109 6.07 -5.05 12.32
N GLN A 110 6.38 -6.22 12.88
CA GLN A 110 7.70 -6.84 12.73
C GLN A 110 7.98 -7.25 11.28
N ALA A 111 6.98 -7.75 10.55
CA ALA A 111 7.13 -8.09 9.13
C ALA A 111 7.51 -6.85 8.30
N ILE A 112 6.89 -5.70 8.60
CA ILE A 112 7.20 -4.44 7.93
C ILE A 112 8.59 -3.92 8.30
N LEU A 113 8.99 -4.02 9.57
CA LEU A 113 10.35 -3.65 10.00
C LEU A 113 11.41 -4.45 9.24
N ASN A 114 11.21 -5.75 9.07
CA ASN A 114 12.12 -6.60 8.29
C ASN A 114 12.15 -6.17 6.81
N ALA A 115 11.00 -5.76 6.25
CA ALA A 115 10.94 -5.27 4.88
C ALA A 115 11.66 -3.92 4.70
N ILE A 116 11.67 -3.04 5.73
CA ILE A 116 12.44 -1.79 5.70
C ILE A 116 13.94 -2.10 5.58
N GLU A 117 14.48 -2.99 6.41
CA GLU A 117 15.91 -3.37 6.41
C GLU A 117 16.39 -3.94 5.06
N LEU A 118 15.48 -4.51 4.27
CA LEU A 118 15.80 -5.07 2.95
C LEU A 118 15.78 -4.01 1.83
N ASN A 119 15.10 -2.89 2.03
CA ASN A 119 14.80 -1.91 0.98
C ASN A 119 15.50 -0.56 1.16
N PHE A 120 15.90 -0.19 2.37
CA PHE A 120 16.49 1.11 2.72
C PHE A 120 17.78 0.94 3.53
#